data_AF-A0A7Y8A7Q0-F1
#
_entry.id   AF-A0A7Y8A7Q0-F1
#
_cell.length_a   1.000
_cell.length_b   1.000
_cell.length_c   1.000
_cell.angle_alpha   90.00
_cell.angle_beta   90.00
_cell.angle_gamma   90.00
#
_symmetry.space_group_name_H-M   'P 1'
#
loop_
_entity.id
_entity.type
_entity.pdbx_description
1 polymer ?
#
loop_
_entity_poly.entity_id
_entity_poly.type
_entity_poly.pdbx_seq_one_letter_code
_entity_poly.pdbx_strand_id
1 'polypeptide(L)' 'WLAALGGKANVRALECVAQTRLRVQLEDVRRLSETALKALGCQGISPLEDGVWHVLVGDRAQAISNAMGR' A
#
# COMPACT_ATOMS: atom_id res chain seq x y z
N TRP A 1 -1.08 3.33 -7.65
CA TRP A 1 -0.84 2.55 -6.41
C TRP A 1 0.01 1.32 -6.67
N LEU A 2 -0.44 0.32 -7.45
CA LEU A 2 0.36 -0.88 -7.73
C LEU A 2 1.78 -0.60 -8.23
N ALA A 3 1.96 0.31 -9.19
CA ALA A 3 3.30 0.68 -9.68
C ALA A 3 4.22 1.23 -8.57
N ALA A 4 3.67 2.05 -7.67
CA ALA A 4 4.41 2.59 -6.52
C ALA A 4 4.75 1.50 -5.47
N LEU A 5 3.97 0.42 -5.42
CA LEU A 5 4.25 -0.77 -4.61
C LEU A 5 5.18 -1.76 -5.32
N GLY A 6 5.73 -1.43 -6.48
CA GLY A 6 6.62 -2.32 -7.24
C GLY A 6 5.93 -3.23 -8.27
N GLY A 7 4.63 -3.03 -8.51
CA GLY A 7 3.81 -3.78 -9.48
C GLY A 7 2.95 -4.87 -8.85
N LYS A 8 1.99 -5.43 -9.62
CA LYS A 8 1.02 -6.43 -9.14
C LYS A 8 1.71 -7.66 -8.54
N ALA A 9 2.75 -8.17 -9.19
CA ALA A 9 3.51 -9.32 -8.71
C ALA A 9 4.27 -9.07 -7.40
N ASN A 10 4.46 -7.82 -6.99
CA ASN A 10 5.13 -7.50 -5.73
C ASN A 10 4.17 -7.46 -4.54
N VAL A 11 2.86 -7.38 -4.77
CA VAL A 11 1.85 -7.29 -3.71
C VAL A 11 1.29 -8.69 -3.45
N ARG A 12 1.64 -9.28 -2.31
CA ARG A 12 1.17 -10.62 -1.91
C ARG A 12 -0.21 -10.59 -1.28
N ALA A 13 -0.47 -9.56 -0.48
CA ALA A 13 -1.76 -9.37 0.19
C ALA A 13 -2.04 -7.88 0.35
N LEU A 14 -3.32 -7.52 0.35
CA LEU A 14 -3.77 -6.15 0.54
C LEU A 14 -5.11 -6.12 1.26
N GLU A 15 -5.20 -5.30 2.30
CA GLU A 15 -6.38 -5.13 3.13
C GLU A 15 -6.60 -3.65 3.46
N CYS A 16 -7.86 -3.20 3.44
CA CYS A 16 -8.26 -1.92 4.01
C CYS A 16 -8.46 -2.06 5.53
N VAL A 17 -7.72 -1.28 6.33
CA VAL A 17 -7.74 -1.36 7.79
C VAL A 17 -8.20 -0.04 8.39
N ALA A 18 -9.17 -0.13 9.31
CA ALA A 18 -9.74 1.01 10.03
C ALA A 18 -10.16 2.17 9.10
N GLN A 19 -10.63 1.83 7.89
CA GLN A 19 -11.13 2.72 6.83
C GLN A 19 -10.15 3.78 6.31
N THR A 20 -8.93 3.85 6.85
CA THR A 20 -8.01 4.98 6.62
C THR A 20 -6.60 4.56 6.18
N ARG A 21 -6.29 3.27 6.32
CA ARG A 21 -4.99 2.70 5.94
C ARG A 21 -5.17 1.50 5.03
N LEU A 22 -4.15 1.25 4.22
CA LEU A 22 -3.93 -0.02 3.56
C LEU A 22 -2.86 -0.78 4.34
N ARG A 23 -3.12 -2.05 4.62
CA ARG A 23 -2.10 -3.01 5.04
C ARG A 23 -1.70 -3.81 3.80
N VAL A 24 -0.43 -3.76 3.45
CA VAL A 24 0.11 -4.45 2.26
C VAL A 24 1.24 -5.38 2.66
N GLN A 25 1.19 -6.62 2.20
CA GLN A 25 2.32 -7.54 2.26
C GLN A 25 3.06 -7.47 0.93
N LEU A 26 4.37 -7.22 0.98
CA LEU A 26 5.20 -7.16 -0.22
C LEU A 26 6.09 -8.40 -0.34
N GLU A 27 6.40 -8.76 -1.58
CA GLU A 27 7.42 -9.76 -1.94
C GLU A 27 8.82 -9.18 -1.73
N ASP A 28 9.09 -8.01 -2.32
CA ASP A 28 10.37 -7.31 -2.22
C ASP A 28 10.14 -5.83 -1.92
N VAL A 29 10.52 -5.42 -0.71
CA VAL A 29 10.40 -4.04 -0.23
C VAL A 29 11.24 -3.06 -1.04
N ARG A 30 12.34 -3.48 -1.67
CA ARG A 30 13.21 -2.59 -2.44
C ARG A 30 12.54 -2.05 -3.70
N ARG A 31 11.44 -2.68 -4.14
CA ARG A 31 10.62 -2.25 -5.27
C ARG A 31 9.56 -1.22 -4.87
N LEU A 32 9.36 -0.98 -3.57
CA LEU A 32 8.50 0.07 -3.05
C LEU A 32 9.11 1.45 -3.35
N SER A 33 8.29 2.38 -3.83
CA SER A 33 8.68 3.77 -3.99
C SER A 33 7.84 4.66 -3.07
N GLU A 34 8.42 5.05 -1.93
CA GLU A 34 7.76 5.98 -1.00
C GLU A 34 7.44 7.33 -1.65
N THR A 35 8.34 7.84 -2.49
CA THR A 35 8.13 9.10 -3.22
C THR A 35 6.91 9.02 -4.13
N ALA A 36 6.75 7.91 -4.87
CA ALA A 36 5.57 7.71 -5.71
C ALA A 36 4.28 7.54 -4.88
N LEU A 37 4.35 6.86 -3.74
CA LEU A 37 3.21 6.77 -2.82
C LEU A 37 2.79 8.14 -2.29
N LYS A 38 3.75 8.96 -1.83
CA LYS A 38 3.49 10.34 -1.37
C LYS A 38 2.88 11.19 -2.49
N ALA A 39 3.38 11.09 -3.72
CA ALA A 39 2.82 11.80 -4.88
C ALA A 39 1.36 11.38 -5.21
N LEU A 40 0.98 10.13 -4.91
CA LEU A 40 -0.41 9.65 -5.03
C LEU A 40 -1.32 10.11 -3.86
N GLY A 41 -0.79 10.89 -2.93
CA GLY A 41 -1.50 11.40 -1.76
C GLY A 41 -1.46 10.47 -0.55
N CYS A 42 -0.46 9.58 -0.47
CA CYS A 42 -0.15 8.87 0.77
C CYS A 42 0.32 9.86 1.84
N GLN A 43 -0.26 9.77 3.02
CA GLN A 43 -0.01 10.64 4.17
C GLN A 43 1.10 10.10 5.08
N GLY A 44 1.35 8.79 5.05
CA GLY A 44 2.37 8.15 5.87
C GLY A 44 2.58 6.69 5.48
N ILE A 45 3.80 6.19 5.64
CA ILE A 45 4.20 4.84 5.26
C ILE A 45 5.07 4.31 6.41
N SER A 46 4.75 3.14 6.94
CA SER A 46 5.52 2.55 8.03
C SER A 46 5.63 1.03 7.90
N PRO A 47 6.81 0.44 8.14
CA PRO A 47 6.96 -1.00 8.19
C PRO A 47 6.25 -1.59 9.42
N LEU A 48 5.82 -2.84 9.27
CA LEU A 48 5.45 -3.76 10.34
C LEU A 48 6.34 -5.01 10.24
N GLU A 49 6.07 -5.98 11.10
CA GLU A 49 6.73 -7.28 11.08
C GLU A 49 6.42 -8.07 9.80
N ASP A 50 7.28 -9.06 9.50
CA ASP A 50 7.12 -10.02 8.40
C ASP A 50 6.95 -9.43 6.99
N GLY A 51 7.42 -8.20 6.76
CA GLY A 51 7.34 -7.55 5.44
C GLY A 51 5.97 -6.94 5.13
N VAL A 52 5.12 -6.79 6.16
CA VAL A 52 3.88 -6.04 6.10
C VAL A 52 4.18 -4.54 6.22
N TRP A 53 3.41 -3.71 5.52
CA TRP A 53 3.51 -2.26 5.57
C TRP A 53 2.14 -1.61 5.77
N HIS A 54 2.11 -0.54 6.56
CA HIS A 54 0.97 0.38 6.62
C HIS A 54 1.19 1.54 5.68
N VAL A 55 0.15 1.85 4.92
CA VAL A 55 0.09 2.98 4.00
C VAL A 55 -1.15 3.81 4.35
N LEU A 56 -0.94 4.96 4.98
CA LEU A 56 -2.00 5.88 5.41
C LEU A 56 -2.45 6.71 4.20
N VAL A 57 -3.73 6.58 3.83
CA VAL A 57 -4.29 7.23 2.62
C VAL A 57 -5.60 7.98 2.88
N GLY A 58 -6.08 7.96 4.12
CA GLY A 58 -7.33 8.58 4.55
C GLY A 58 -8.56 7.79 4.11
N ASP A 59 -9.71 8.46 4.09
CA ASP A 59 -11.02 7.98 3.66
C ASP A 59 -11.03 7.23 2.30
N ARG A 60 -10.03 7.49 1.45
CA ARG A 60 -9.83 6.82 0.16
C ARG A 60 -9.36 5.36 0.28
N ALA A 61 -8.99 4.86 1.46
CA ALA A 61 -8.42 3.53 1.64
C ALA A 61 -9.30 2.43 1.05
N GLN A 62 -10.60 2.46 1.31
CA GLN A 62 -11.52 1.44 0.79
C GLN A 62 -11.59 1.45 -0.74
N ALA A 63 -11.70 2.64 -1.34
CA ALA A 63 -11.78 2.79 -2.80
C ALA A 63 -10.49 2.31 -3.47
N ILE A 64 -9.33 2.67 -2.91
CA ILE A 64 -8.02 2.26 -3.40
C ILE A 64 -7.84 0.74 -3.25
N SER A 65 -8.26 0.16 -2.13
CA SER A 65 -8.24 -1.30 -1.91
C SER A 65 -9.07 -2.04 -2.96
N ASN A 66 -10.29 -1.59 -3.21
CA ASN A 66 -11.18 -2.20 -4.20
C ASN A 66 -10.62 -2.10 -5.62
N ALA A 67 -9.97 -1.00 -5.96
CA ALA A 67 -9.37 -0.79 -7.28
C ALA A 67 -8.14 -1.68 -7.52
N MET A 68 -7.41 -2.06 -6.47
CA MET A 68 -6.23 -2.94 -6.58
C MET A 68 -6.54 -4.43 -6.38
N GLY A 69 -7.65 -4.76 -5.71
CA GLY A 69 -8.12 -6.14 -5.52
C GLY A 69 -8.79 -6.76 -6.76
N ARG A 70 -8.91 -6.01 -7.86
CA ARG A 70 -9.36 -6.47 -9.18
C ARG A 70 -8.14 -6.69 -10.08
#